data_AF-A0A2G5U1R4-F1
#
_entry.id   AF-A0A2G5U1R4-F1
#
_cell.length_a   1.000
_cell.length_b   1.000
_cell.length_c   1.000
_cell.angle_alpha   90.00
_cell.angle_beta   90.00
_cell.angle_gamma   90.00
#
_symmetry.space_group_name_H-M   'P 1'
#
loop_
_entity.id
_entity.type
_entity.pdbx_description
1 polymer ?
#
loop_
_entity_poly.entity_id
_entity_poly.type
_entity_poly.pdbx_seq_one_letter_code
_entity_poly.pdbx_strand_id
1 'polypeptide(L)'
;MYRISSETNGICVFSYQNEFDDAVDFCTNGIQNEYLLYAYNPFVSGQGSLQLPSLHTPSYFYQKIPVAVEITVQDHGEPYDFRALNLTVTATNGEVLTIIVDRSRFVQFNGYFDEILGLGRDQDFELALDYNYSSANMEALEIRMSVNQPISTWPPYTYFN
;
A
#
# COMPACT_ATOMS: atom_id res chain seq x y z
N MET A 1 -0.97 -18.24 0.80
CA MET A 1 -0.16 -17.31 -0.01
C MET A 1 0.03 -15.98 0.70
N TYR A 2 -1.02 -15.39 1.29
CA TYR A 2 -0.92 -14.19 2.14
C TYR A 2 0.24 -14.23 3.15
N ARG A 3 0.37 -15.30 3.94
CA ARG A 3 1.48 -15.42 4.89
C ARG A 3 2.86 -15.29 4.22
N ILE A 4 3.04 -15.85 3.03
CA ILE A 4 4.31 -15.78 2.31
C ILE A 4 4.55 -14.36 1.78
N SER A 5 3.55 -13.67 1.20
CA SER A 5 3.72 -12.28 0.76
C SER A 5 4.07 -11.35 1.93
N SER A 6 3.39 -11.55 3.06
CA SER A 6 3.62 -10.77 4.27
C SER A 6 5.03 -10.98 4.84
N GLU A 7 5.65 -12.14 4.58
CA GLU A 7 7.02 -12.47 4.99
C GLU A 7 8.08 -12.04 3.94
N THR A 8 7.70 -11.69 2.71
CA THR A 8 8.62 -11.31 1.63
C THR A 8 8.50 -9.86 1.16
N ASN A 9 7.73 -9.03 1.89
CA ASN A 9 7.33 -7.68 1.48
C ASN A 9 6.62 -7.64 0.11
N GLY A 10 6.18 -8.80 -0.40
CA GLY A 10 5.43 -8.91 -1.64
C GLY A 10 3.98 -8.48 -1.46
N ILE A 11 3.25 -8.52 -2.57
CA ILE A 11 1.80 -8.38 -2.63
C ILE A 11 1.20 -9.77 -2.87
N CYS A 12 0.14 -10.12 -2.14
CA CYS A 12 -0.65 -11.32 -2.43
C CYS A 12 -1.85 -10.96 -3.29
N VAL A 13 -2.13 -11.80 -4.28
CA VAL A 13 -3.22 -11.57 -5.24
C VAL A 13 -4.21 -12.71 -5.18
N PHE A 14 -5.49 -12.37 -5.07
CA PHE A 14 -6.60 -13.32 -5.19
C PHE A 14 -7.50 -12.86 -6.32
N SER A 15 -7.49 -13.61 -7.42
CA SER A 15 -8.21 -13.27 -8.65
C SER A 15 -9.11 -14.41 -9.13
N TYR A 16 -10.13 -14.06 -9.91
CA TYR A 16 -10.91 -15.03 -10.67
C TYR A 16 -10.12 -15.57 -11.87
N GLN A 17 -10.50 -16.75 -12.36
CA GLN A 17 -9.80 -17.41 -13.46
C GLN A 17 -9.77 -16.57 -14.73
N ASN A 18 -10.85 -15.85 -15.03
CA ASN A 18 -11.00 -14.99 -16.20
C ASN A 18 -10.33 -13.62 -16.06
N GLU A 19 -9.66 -13.39 -14.93
CA GLU A 19 -9.08 -12.13 -14.49
C GLU A 19 -7.62 -12.32 -14.05
N PHE A 20 -7.09 -13.53 -14.23
CA PHE A 20 -5.78 -13.92 -13.73
C PHE A 20 -4.65 -13.30 -14.55
N ASP A 21 -4.86 -13.10 -15.84
CA ASP A 21 -3.93 -12.39 -16.74
C ASP A 21 -3.78 -10.93 -16.31
N ASP A 22 -4.89 -10.21 -16.16
CA ASP A 22 -4.87 -8.83 -15.66
C ASP A 22 -4.22 -8.78 -14.27
N ALA A 23 -4.59 -9.68 -13.36
CA ALA A 23 -4.05 -9.72 -12.01
C ALA A 23 -2.52 -9.93 -11.97
N VAL A 24 -1.99 -10.77 -12.87
CA VAL A 24 -0.54 -10.94 -13.02
C VAL A 24 0.08 -9.69 -13.63
N ASP A 25 -0.51 -9.10 -14.67
CA ASP A 25 0.03 -7.91 -15.33
C ASP A 25 0.09 -6.71 -14.38
N PHE A 26 -0.97 -6.45 -13.60
CA PHE A 26 -0.99 -5.35 -12.62
C PHE A 26 0.02 -5.55 -11.51
N CYS A 27 0.06 -6.72 -10.89
CA CYS A 27 0.96 -6.97 -9.75
C CYS A 27 2.42 -7.17 -10.17
N THR A 28 2.70 -7.42 -11.46
CA THR A 28 4.06 -7.39 -12.01
C THR A 28 4.45 -6.02 -12.55
N ASN A 29 3.50 -5.11 -12.80
CA ASN A 29 3.79 -3.73 -13.17
C ASN A 29 4.51 -2.97 -12.04
N GLY A 30 4.21 -3.31 -10.78
CA GLY A 30 4.97 -2.83 -9.61
C GLY A 30 6.46 -3.15 -9.66
N ILE A 31 6.89 -4.20 -10.39
CA ILE A 31 8.31 -4.56 -10.59
C ILE A 31 9.06 -3.48 -11.39
N GLN A 32 8.37 -2.64 -12.17
CA GLN A 32 9.01 -1.50 -12.84
C GLN A 32 9.53 -0.45 -11.86
N ASN A 33 8.97 -0.39 -10.64
CA ASN A 33 9.47 0.43 -9.55
C ASN A 33 10.30 -0.47 -8.62
N GLU A 34 11.56 -0.62 -8.99
CA GLU A 34 12.47 -1.70 -8.58
C GLU A 34 12.77 -1.76 -7.07
N TYR A 35 12.54 -0.68 -6.33
CA TYR A 35 13.01 -0.55 -4.95
C TYR A 35 11.87 -0.25 -3.98
N LEU A 36 11.59 -1.20 -3.08
CA LEU A 36 10.57 -1.05 -2.07
C LEU A 36 10.99 -0.05 -0.98
N LEU A 37 10.34 1.11 -0.95
CA LEU A 37 10.58 2.18 0.01
C LEU A 37 9.82 1.97 1.33
N TYR A 38 8.60 1.44 1.26
CA TYR A 38 7.71 1.27 2.41
C TYR A 38 6.84 0.02 2.27
N ALA A 39 6.62 -0.70 3.37
CA ALA A 39 5.66 -1.79 3.43
C ALA A 39 5.02 -1.90 4.81
N TYR A 40 3.69 -2.02 4.86
CA TYR A 40 2.98 -2.31 6.10
C TYR A 40 1.71 -3.12 5.85
N ASN A 41 1.38 -4.04 6.77
CA ASN A 41 0.24 -4.94 6.67
C ASN A 41 -0.68 -4.83 7.90
N PRO A 42 -1.55 -3.82 7.98
CA PRO A 42 -2.42 -3.68 9.13
C PRO A 42 -3.61 -4.65 9.09
N PHE A 43 -4.01 -5.12 10.28
CA PHE A 43 -5.30 -5.77 10.48
C PHE A 43 -6.31 -4.73 10.96
N VAL A 44 -7.45 -4.64 10.27
CA VAL A 44 -8.52 -3.67 10.56
C VAL A 44 -9.88 -4.34 10.62
N SER A 45 -10.89 -3.67 11.17
CA SER A 45 -12.26 -4.20 11.27
C SER A 45 -13.28 -3.07 11.35
N GLY A 46 -14.38 -3.17 10.62
CA GLY A 46 -15.42 -2.15 10.61
C GLY A 46 -14.93 -0.79 10.07
N GLN A 47 -15.19 0.27 10.81
CA GLN A 47 -14.76 1.62 10.46
C GLN A 47 -13.82 2.17 11.53
N GLY A 48 -12.73 2.80 11.10
CA GLY A 48 -11.77 3.39 12.03
C GLY A 48 -10.64 4.13 11.34
N SER A 49 -9.67 4.52 12.17
CA SER A 49 -8.46 5.23 11.76
C SER A 49 -7.25 4.62 12.46
N LEU A 50 -6.10 4.67 11.78
CA LEU A 50 -4.85 4.02 12.18
C LEU A 50 -3.69 4.95 11.83
N GLN A 51 -2.76 5.13 12.75
CA GLN A 51 -1.45 5.72 12.46
C GLN A 51 -0.48 4.62 12.04
N LEU A 52 0.01 4.70 10.82
CA LEU A 52 0.99 3.76 10.29
C LEU A 52 2.40 4.18 10.71
N PRO A 53 3.40 3.28 10.66
CA PRO A 53 4.80 3.67 10.84
C PRO A 53 5.18 4.80 9.89
N SER A 54 5.94 5.77 10.40
CA SER A 54 6.45 6.89 9.61
C SER A 54 7.38 6.42 8.50
N LEU A 55 7.43 7.20 7.42
CA LEU A 55 8.33 6.98 6.29
C LEU A 55 9.40 8.07 6.24
N HIS A 56 10.64 7.71 5.99
CA HIS A 56 11.72 8.65 5.71
C HIS A 56 12.25 8.44 4.28
N THR A 57 12.43 9.54 3.54
CA THR A 57 13.05 9.51 2.20
C THR A 57 14.53 9.90 2.28
N PRO A 58 15.45 9.15 1.67
CA PRO A 58 16.87 9.45 1.71
C PRO A 58 17.26 10.79 1.06
N SER A 59 18.33 11.39 1.57
CA SER A 59 18.86 12.67 1.08
C SER A 59 19.46 12.64 -0.33
N TYR A 60 19.84 11.46 -0.81
CA TYR A 60 20.36 11.27 -2.17
C TYR A 60 19.27 11.12 -3.24
N PHE A 61 18.00 11.15 -2.86
CA PHE A 61 16.89 11.17 -3.82
C PHE A 61 16.84 12.49 -4.62
N TYR A 62 16.21 12.43 -5.80
CA TYR A 62 15.82 13.65 -6.52
C TYR A 62 14.90 14.53 -5.68
N GLN A 63 14.84 15.84 -5.94
CA GLN A 63 14.09 16.81 -5.11
C GLN A 63 12.65 16.38 -4.81
N LYS A 64 11.97 15.81 -5.80
CA LYS A 64 10.69 15.12 -5.66
C LYS A 64 10.76 13.81 -6.44
N ILE A 65 10.51 12.69 -5.78
CA ILE A 65 10.60 11.35 -6.37
C ILE A 65 9.18 10.79 -6.61
N PRO A 66 8.91 10.20 -7.79
CA PRO A 66 7.69 9.43 -8.00
C PRO A 66 7.74 8.16 -7.15
N VAL A 67 6.69 7.96 -6.38
CA VAL A 67 6.48 6.80 -5.51
C VAL A 67 5.23 6.10 -5.99
N ALA A 68 5.38 4.88 -6.51
CA ALA A 68 4.23 4.02 -6.81
C ALA A 68 3.70 3.46 -5.49
N VAL A 69 2.42 3.69 -5.23
CA VAL A 69 1.70 3.22 -4.05
C VAL A 69 0.75 2.13 -4.50
N GLU A 70 0.86 0.95 -3.93
CA GLU A 70 0.00 -0.19 -4.20
C GLU A 70 -0.73 -0.59 -2.90
N ILE A 71 -2.04 -0.79 -2.99
CA ILE A 71 -2.89 -1.14 -1.86
C ILE A 71 -3.74 -2.35 -2.23
N THR A 72 -3.73 -3.38 -1.37
CA THR A 72 -4.77 -4.41 -1.34
C THR A 72 -5.59 -4.23 -0.07
N VAL A 73 -6.92 -4.24 -0.22
CA VAL A 73 -7.83 -3.90 0.89
C VAL A 73 -8.15 -5.11 1.77
N GLN A 74 -7.80 -6.33 1.34
CA GLN A 74 -8.04 -7.57 2.08
C GLN A 74 -7.18 -8.72 1.54
N ASP A 75 -7.10 -9.81 2.31
CA ASP A 75 -6.29 -11.01 2.02
C ASP A 75 -7.10 -12.22 1.52
N HIS A 76 -8.29 -11.95 0.98
CA HIS A 76 -9.13 -12.96 0.35
C HIS A 76 -9.84 -12.42 -0.90
N GLY A 77 -10.54 -13.30 -1.60
CA GLY A 77 -11.31 -12.95 -2.80
C GLY A 77 -12.39 -11.89 -2.51
N GLU A 78 -12.86 -11.22 -3.58
CA GLU A 78 -13.87 -10.14 -3.66
C GLU A 78 -14.18 -9.29 -2.40
N PRO A 79 -13.92 -7.97 -2.44
CA PRO A 79 -14.14 -7.09 -1.30
C PRO A 79 -15.58 -6.58 -1.20
N TYR A 80 -16.50 -7.49 -0.89
CA TYR A 80 -17.92 -7.16 -0.75
C TYR A 80 -18.21 -6.14 0.35
N ASP A 81 -17.46 -6.22 1.45
CA ASP A 81 -17.65 -5.38 2.63
C ASP A 81 -16.88 -4.06 2.57
N PHE A 82 -15.86 -3.97 1.74
CA PHE A 82 -15.11 -2.73 1.56
C PHE A 82 -16.02 -1.60 1.05
N ARG A 83 -15.88 -0.42 1.66
CA ARG A 83 -16.60 0.79 1.25
C ARG A 83 -15.63 1.84 0.74
N ALA A 84 -14.67 2.21 1.59
CA ALA A 84 -13.68 3.21 1.28
C ALA A 84 -12.45 3.09 2.18
N LEU A 85 -11.35 3.65 1.68
CA LEU A 85 -10.10 3.84 2.39
C LEU A 85 -9.52 5.19 2.01
N ASN A 86 -8.89 5.84 2.97
CA ASN A 86 -8.16 7.08 2.77
C ASN A 86 -6.77 6.96 3.38
N LEU A 87 -5.72 7.01 2.55
CA LEU A 87 -4.34 7.10 2.99
C LEU A 87 -3.88 8.54 2.90
N THR A 88 -3.59 9.14 4.04
CA THR A 88 -3.05 10.50 4.15
C THR A 88 -1.56 10.43 4.47
N VAL A 89 -0.75 11.15 3.70
CA VAL A 89 0.71 11.26 3.86
C VAL A 89 1.05 12.73 4.14
N THR A 90 1.45 13.02 5.38
CA THR A 90 1.75 14.37 5.85
C THR A 90 3.26 14.53 6.00
N ALA A 91 3.83 15.45 5.25
CA ALA A 91 5.25 15.73 5.26
C ALA A 91 5.60 16.74 6.37
N THR A 92 6.81 16.67 6.92
CA THR A 92 7.26 17.59 7.99
C THR A 92 7.27 19.08 7.61
N ASN A 93 7.26 19.40 6.31
CA ASN A 93 7.14 20.77 5.81
C ASN A 93 5.68 21.27 5.72
N GLY A 94 4.71 20.43 6.09
CA GLY A 94 3.28 20.72 6.04
C GLY A 94 2.58 20.34 4.73
N GLU A 95 3.27 19.78 3.73
CA GLU A 95 2.62 19.21 2.53
C GLU A 95 1.78 17.99 2.92
N VAL A 96 0.54 17.93 2.44
CA VAL A 96 -0.39 16.83 2.68
C VAL A 96 -0.80 16.23 1.35
N LEU A 97 -0.58 14.92 1.20
CA LEU A 97 -1.00 14.12 0.06
C LEU A 97 -2.03 13.08 0.51
N THR A 98 -2.95 12.74 -0.37
CA THR A 98 -4.09 11.90 0.00
C THR A 98 -4.47 10.98 -1.15
N ILE A 99 -4.62 9.69 -0.86
CA ILE A 99 -5.15 8.66 -1.76
C ILE A 99 -6.50 8.22 -1.21
N ILE A 100 -7.56 8.41 -1.99
CA ILE A 100 -8.93 8.01 -1.62
C ILE A 100 -9.36 6.84 -2.51
N VAL A 101 -9.53 5.67 -1.93
CA VAL A 101 -9.99 4.47 -2.63
C VAL A 101 -11.43 4.20 -2.23
N ASP A 102 -12.28 3.97 -3.23
CA ASP A 102 -13.64 3.48 -3.02
C ASP A 102 -13.91 2.28 -3.94
N ARG A 103 -15.12 1.71 -3.86
CA ARG A 103 -15.48 0.53 -4.66
C ARG A 103 -15.43 0.73 -6.18
N SER A 104 -15.44 1.96 -6.66
CA SER A 104 -15.37 2.25 -8.10
C SER A 104 -13.94 2.29 -8.64
N ARG A 105 -12.95 2.35 -7.75
CA ARG A 105 -11.53 2.53 -8.11
C ARG A 105 -10.68 1.26 -8.03
N PHE A 106 -11.15 0.19 -7.41
CA PHE A 106 -10.36 -1.05 -7.31
C PHE A 106 -10.60 -1.98 -8.50
N VAL A 107 -9.60 -2.79 -8.82
CA VAL A 107 -9.73 -3.95 -9.72
C VAL A 107 -10.20 -5.16 -8.92
N GLN A 108 -11.02 -6.04 -9.51
CA GLN A 108 -11.81 -7.05 -8.78
C GLN A 108 -10.97 -8.09 -8.00
N PHE A 109 -9.65 -8.17 -8.23
CA PHE A 109 -8.75 -9.07 -7.50
C PHE A 109 -8.35 -8.45 -6.16
N ASN A 110 -8.84 -9.04 -5.06
CA ASN A 110 -8.69 -8.61 -3.65
C ASN A 110 -8.78 -7.09 -3.38
N GLY A 111 -9.43 -6.34 -4.27
CA GLY A 111 -9.53 -4.89 -4.23
C GLY A 111 -8.19 -4.17 -4.39
N TYR A 112 -7.36 -4.62 -5.34
CA TYR A 112 -6.10 -3.95 -5.69
C TYR A 112 -6.33 -2.54 -6.25
N PHE A 113 -5.43 -1.63 -5.88
CA PHE A 113 -5.38 -0.26 -6.34
C PHE A 113 -3.93 0.23 -6.41
N ASP A 114 -3.61 1.03 -7.43
CA ASP A 114 -2.33 1.72 -7.57
C ASP A 114 -2.48 3.23 -7.86
N GLU A 115 -1.55 4.03 -7.33
CA GLU A 115 -1.46 5.47 -7.61
C GLU A 115 -0.01 5.95 -7.46
N ILE A 116 0.33 7.09 -8.05
CA ILE A 116 1.67 7.68 -7.93
C ILE A 116 1.60 8.94 -7.06
N LEU A 117 2.40 8.96 -5.99
CA LEU A 117 2.65 10.14 -5.19
C LEU A 117 4.01 10.74 -5.51
N GLY A 118 4.14 12.06 -5.38
CA GLY A 118 5.43 12.73 -5.41
C GLY A 118 5.89 13.04 -4.00
N LEU A 119 6.92 12.36 -3.49
CA LEU A 119 7.48 12.65 -2.17
C LEU A 119 8.73 13.51 -2.28
N GLY A 120 8.86 14.50 -1.38
CA GLY A 120 10.09 15.28 -1.25
C GLY A 120 11.25 14.41 -0.75
N ARG A 121 12.50 14.77 -1.10
CA ARG A 121 13.70 14.12 -0.57
C ARG A 121 14.04 14.58 0.84
N ASP A 122 14.84 13.77 1.55
CA ASP A 122 15.39 14.09 2.88
C ASP A 122 14.29 14.52 3.86
N GLN A 123 13.18 13.79 3.83
CA GLN A 123 11.95 14.21 4.47
C GLN A 123 11.26 13.05 5.17
N ASP A 124 10.76 13.34 6.37
CA ASP A 124 9.89 12.46 7.12
C ASP A 124 8.42 12.70 6.77
N PHE A 125 7.67 11.61 6.74
CA PHE A 125 6.26 11.58 6.46
C PHE A 125 5.53 10.80 7.56
N GLU A 126 4.48 11.40 8.09
CA GLU A 126 3.49 10.73 8.94
C GLU A 126 2.37 10.17 8.06
N LEU A 127 1.98 8.92 8.29
CA LEU A 127 0.99 8.22 7.49
C LEU A 127 -0.21 7.86 8.35
N ALA A 128 -1.39 8.29 7.91
CA ALA A 128 -2.66 7.97 8.55
C ALA A 128 -3.57 7.23 7.57
N LEU A 129 -4.19 6.15 8.05
CA LEU A 129 -5.13 5.33 7.29
C LEU A 129 -6.52 5.42 7.92
N ASP A 130 -7.48 5.98 7.20
CA ASP A 130 -8.90 5.82 7.53
C ASP A 130 -9.48 4.70 6.67
N TYR A 131 -10.30 3.85 7.27
CA TYR A 131 -10.91 2.71 6.58
C TYR A 131 -12.37 2.55 6.97
N ASN A 132 -13.16 2.00 6.04
CA ASN A 132 -14.57 1.74 6.24
C ASN A 132 -14.99 0.44 5.53
N TYR A 133 -15.37 -0.55 6.35
CA TYR A 133 -16.00 -1.80 5.96
C TYR A 133 -17.41 -1.88 6.54
N SER A 134 -18.35 -2.50 5.81
CA SER A 134 -19.70 -2.77 6.34
C SER A 134 -19.75 -3.90 7.36
N SER A 135 -18.74 -4.77 7.37
CA SER A 135 -18.64 -5.90 8.29
C SER A 135 -17.65 -5.60 9.41
N ALA A 136 -17.83 -6.27 10.56
CA ALA A 136 -16.88 -6.29 11.66
C ALA A 136 -15.86 -7.45 11.53
N ASN A 137 -15.83 -8.13 10.39
CA ASN A 137 -14.76 -9.09 10.09
C ASN A 137 -13.40 -8.40 10.10
N MET A 138 -12.37 -9.17 10.44
CA MET A 138 -11.01 -8.69 10.42
C MET A 138 -10.45 -8.83 9.01
N GLU A 139 -9.97 -7.73 8.46
CA GLU A 139 -9.40 -7.64 7.12
C GLU A 139 -7.90 -7.36 7.24
N ALA A 140 -7.10 -8.07 6.45
CA ALA A 140 -5.66 -7.85 6.40
C ALA A 140 -5.31 -7.07 5.12
N LEU A 141 -4.85 -5.84 5.29
CA LEU A 141 -4.51 -4.94 4.19
C LEU A 141 -3.02 -5.08 3.86
N GLU A 142 -2.63 -4.79 2.63
CA GLU A 142 -1.22 -4.60 2.27
C GLU A 142 -1.06 -3.21 1.67
N ILE A 143 -0.12 -2.41 2.21
CA ILE A 143 0.27 -1.11 1.66
C ILE A 143 1.74 -1.21 1.28
N ARG A 144 2.05 -0.92 0.02
CA ARG A 144 3.42 -0.90 -0.50
C ARG A 144 3.70 0.42 -1.19
N MET A 145 4.91 0.93 -1.01
CA MET A 145 5.40 2.07 -1.74
C MET A 145 6.76 1.74 -2.35
N SER A 146 6.90 1.90 -3.65
CA SER A 146 8.10 1.59 -4.40
C SER A 146 8.57 2.79 -5.22
N VAL A 147 9.88 2.82 -5.48
CA VAL A 147 10.55 3.90 -6.21
C VAL A 147 11.45 3.34 -7.30
N ASN A 148 11.75 4.18 -8.28
CA ASN A 148 12.67 3.87 -9.38
C ASN A 148 14.12 4.33 -9.10
N GLN A 149 14.47 4.55 -7.83
CA GLN A 149 15.81 4.94 -7.41
C GLN A 149 16.36 3.97 -6.35
N PRO A 150 17.62 3.53 -6.45
CA PRO A 150 18.20 2.57 -5.51
C PRO A 150 18.09 3.05 -4.06
N ILE A 151 17.69 2.13 -3.17
CA ILE A 151 17.68 2.34 -1.72
C ILE A 151 18.86 1.61 -1.08
N SER A 152 19.54 2.29 -0.15
CA SER A 152 20.69 1.75 0.59
C SER A 152 20.32 0.68 1.62
N THR A 153 19.05 0.59 1.98
CA THR A 153 18.50 -0.28 3.03
C THR A 153 17.16 -0.83 2.57
N TRP A 154 16.96 -2.14 2.68
CA TRP A 154 15.63 -2.73 2.56
C TRP A 154 14.80 -2.37 3.81
N PRO A 155 13.50 -2.00 3.69
CA PRO A 155 12.65 -1.74 4.84
C PRO A 155 12.66 -2.91 5.83
N PRO A 156 12.73 -2.65 7.15
CA PRO A 156 12.99 -3.70 8.13
C PRO A 156 11.85 -4.72 8.21
N TYR A 157 12.24 -5.99 8.36
CA TYR A 157 11.37 -7.04 8.89
C TYR A 157 10.88 -6.63 10.28
N THR A 158 9.59 -6.32 10.44
CA THR A 158 8.99 -6.32 11.77
C THR A 158 8.81 -7.78 12.21
N TYR A 159 9.76 -8.29 12.99
CA TYR A 159 9.56 -9.51 13.76
C TYR A 159 8.47 -9.23 14.80
N PHE A 160 7.29 -9.84 14.64
CA PHE A 160 6.36 -9.98 15.75
C PHE A 160 7.01 -10.96 16.75
N ASN A 161 7.47 -10.43 17.89
CA ASN A 161 7.80 -11.25 19.06
C ASN A 161 6.52 -11.63 19.81
#